data_AF-A0A7C2YJN6-F1
#
_entry.id   AF-A0A7C2YJN6-F1
#
_cell.length_a   1.000
_cell.length_b   1.000
_cell.length_c   1.000
_cell.angle_alpha   90.00
_cell.angle_beta   90.00
_cell.angle_gamma   90.00
#
_symmetry.space_group_name_H-M   'P 1'
#
loop_
_entity.id
_entity.type
_entity.pdbx_description
1 polymer ?
#
loop_
_entity_poly.entity_id
_entity_poly.type
_entity_poly.pdbx_seq_one_letter_code
_entity_poly.pdbx_strand_id
1 'polypeptide(L)'
;MEFISGTENKTCPYVMFRIVDWDNYYRFLVSPAGTFLLEKKVAGTWTTLKGWTSHEAIHTGPGTNKVAVKASGTQLTFFVNGQQVYQTIDGSLVGGQIGVGCGSYAGNTALHVAFDNIEVWSLP
;
A
#
# COMPACT_ATOMS: atom_id res chain seq x y z
N MET A 1 0.84 5.01 -9.91
CA MET A 1 -0.43 4.31 -9.63
C MET A 1 -1.34 5.24 -8.85
N GLU A 2 -2.59 5.29 -9.26
CA GLU A 2 -3.64 6.11 -8.68
C GLU A 2 -4.82 5.21 -8.27
N PHE A 3 -5.50 5.56 -7.17
CA PHE A 3 -6.70 4.84 -6.74
C PHE A 3 -7.82 5.82 -6.44
N ILE A 4 -9.03 5.45 -6.83
CA ILE A 4 -10.26 6.12 -6.43
C ILE A 4 -10.87 5.30 -5.30
N SER A 5 -10.88 5.84 -4.08
CA SER A 5 -11.59 5.22 -2.96
C SER A 5 -13.10 5.45 -3.11
N GLY A 6 -13.88 4.37 -3.09
CA GLY A 6 -15.32 4.42 -2.93
C GLY A 6 -15.75 5.06 -1.59
N THR A 7 -17.04 5.32 -1.45
CA THR A 7 -17.67 6.21 -0.45
C THR A 7 -17.66 5.74 1.01
N GLU A 8 -17.01 4.62 1.36
CA GLU A 8 -17.04 4.08 2.72
C GLU A 8 -15.64 3.90 3.34
N ASN A 9 -15.51 4.38 4.59
CA ASN A 9 -14.33 4.34 5.49
C ASN A 9 -13.79 2.93 5.84
N LYS A 10 -14.23 1.89 5.14
CA LYS A 10 -13.91 0.47 5.44
C LYS A 10 -13.16 -0.24 4.32
N THR A 11 -12.86 0.49 3.25
CA THR A 11 -12.12 0.01 2.08
C THR A 11 -10.69 0.53 2.14
N CYS A 12 -9.72 -0.37 2.10
CA CYS A 12 -8.30 0.01 2.05
C CYS A 12 -7.70 -0.50 0.74
N PRO A 13 -7.59 0.33 -0.32
CA PRO A 13 -6.75 0.00 -1.45
C PRO A 13 -5.30 -0.16 -0.98
N TYR A 14 -4.58 -1.07 -1.62
CA TYR A 14 -3.19 -1.34 -1.28
C TYR A 14 -2.33 -1.70 -2.49
N VAL A 15 -1.06 -1.31 -2.37
CA VAL A 15 0.03 -1.74 -3.25
C VAL A 15 0.73 -2.92 -2.58
N MET A 16 0.94 -4.00 -3.33
CA MET A 16 1.78 -5.12 -2.94
C MET A 16 3.09 -5.07 -3.72
N PHE A 17 4.20 -5.38 -3.06
CA PHE A 17 5.53 -5.39 -3.69
C PHE A 17 6.41 -6.49 -3.10
N ARG A 18 7.39 -6.92 -3.91
CA ARG A 18 8.26 -8.08 -3.62
C ARG A 18 7.44 -9.32 -3.28
N ILE A 19 6.41 -9.57 -4.08
CA ILE A 19 5.56 -10.75 -3.95
C ILE A 19 6.37 -11.96 -4.44
N VAL A 20 6.70 -12.87 -3.54
CA VAL A 20 7.31 -14.16 -3.87
C VAL A 20 6.22 -15.21 -4.06
N ASP A 21 5.26 -15.23 -3.14
CA ASP A 21 4.04 -16.05 -3.16
C ASP A 21 2.99 -15.43 -2.20
N TRP A 22 1.89 -16.15 -1.94
CA TRP A 22 0.80 -15.66 -1.07
C TRP A 22 1.11 -15.70 0.44
N ASP A 23 2.27 -16.20 0.83
CA ASP A 23 2.79 -16.23 2.20
C ASP A 23 3.98 -15.29 2.40
N ASN A 24 4.45 -14.64 1.34
CA ASN A 24 5.67 -13.83 1.31
C ASN A 24 5.50 -12.58 0.42
N TYR A 25 5.11 -11.45 1.03
CA TYR A 25 5.01 -10.15 0.36
C TYR A 25 4.94 -8.98 1.35
N TYR A 26 5.19 -7.76 0.88
CA TYR A 26 4.81 -6.53 1.57
C TYR A 26 3.50 -5.97 1.04
N ARG A 27 2.75 -5.27 1.88
CA ARG A 27 1.61 -4.42 1.46
C ARG A 27 1.65 -3.05 2.12
N PHE A 28 1.39 -2.03 1.32
CA PHE A 28 1.22 -0.65 1.78
C PHE A 28 -0.20 -0.20 1.48
N LEU A 29 -0.94 0.13 2.53
CA LEU A 29 -2.35 0.50 2.45
C LEU A 29 -2.51 2.00 2.66
N VAL A 30 -3.42 2.62 1.91
CA VAL A 30 -3.84 4.01 2.09
C VAL A 30 -5.35 4.02 2.30
N SER A 31 -5.79 4.57 3.42
CA SER A 31 -7.21 4.62 3.80
C SER A 31 -7.82 5.99 3.45
N PRO A 32 -9.10 6.04 3.06
CA PRO A 32 -9.83 7.30 2.88
C PRO A 32 -10.00 8.09 4.18
N ALA A 33 -9.60 7.55 5.34
CA ALA A 33 -9.52 8.28 6.60
C ALA A 33 -8.26 9.16 6.73
N GLY A 34 -7.43 9.29 5.67
CA GLY A 34 -6.21 10.11 5.72
C GLY A 34 -5.04 9.42 6.42
N THR A 35 -5.05 8.08 6.44
CA THR A 35 -4.05 7.26 7.16
C THR A 35 -3.41 6.22 6.24
N PHE A 36 -2.22 5.76 6.60
CA PHE A 36 -1.53 4.66 5.92
C PHE A 36 -1.07 3.56 6.89
N LEU A 37 -0.85 2.37 6.36
CA LEU A 37 -0.36 1.18 7.08
C LEU A 37 0.67 0.45 6.22
N LEU A 38 1.77 -0.01 6.84
CA LEU A 38 2.76 -0.88 6.20
C LEU A 38 2.87 -2.20 6.95
N GLU A 39 2.69 -3.29 6.22
CA GLU A 39 2.79 -4.65 6.73
C GLU A 39 3.60 -5.54 5.80
N LYS A 40 4.10 -6.64 6.36
CA LYS A 40 4.65 -7.75 5.60
C LYS A 40 4.01 -9.05 6.05
N LYS A 41 3.99 -10.01 5.14
CA LYS A 41 3.75 -11.41 5.42
C LYS A 41 5.02 -12.16 5.04
N VAL A 42 5.57 -12.94 5.97
CA VAL A 42 6.76 -13.78 5.75
C VAL A 42 6.50 -15.13 6.38
N ALA A 43 6.69 -16.20 5.61
CA ALA A 43 6.39 -17.57 6.03
C ALA A 43 4.99 -17.69 6.67
N GLY A 44 3.98 -17.09 6.05
CA GLY A 44 2.60 -17.14 6.54
C GLY A 44 2.27 -16.13 7.64
N THR A 45 3.27 -15.51 8.26
CA THR A 45 3.11 -14.68 9.46
C THR A 45 3.05 -13.20 9.14
N TRP A 46 1.99 -12.53 9.59
CA TRP A 46 1.83 -11.09 9.47
C TRP A 46 2.69 -10.32 10.48
N THR A 47 3.31 -9.23 10.02
CA THR A 47 4.04 -8.29 10.86
C THR A 47 3.74 -6.86 10.41
N THR A 48 3.32 -6.02 11.35
CA THR A 48 3.13 -4.59 11.13
C THR A 48 4.46 -3.87 11.30
N LEU A 49 4.97 -3.27 10.21
CA LEU A 49 6.19 -2.44 10.23
C LEU A 49 5.86 -0.98 10.60
N LYS A 50 4.66 -0.53 10.26
CA LYS A 50 4.14 0.78 10.64
C LYS A 50 2.62 0.72 10.73
N GLY A 51 2.10 0.88 11.95
CA GLY A 51 0.65 0.92 12.19
C GLY A 51 -0.03 2.13 11.54
N TRP A 52 -1.36 2.13 11.55
CA TRP A 52 -2.18 3.23 11.01
C TRP A 52 -1.67 4.59 11.49
N THR A 53 -1.18 5.40 10.56
CA THR A 53 -0.56 6.69 10.83
C THR A 53 -1.19 7.74 9.92
N SER A 54 -1.66 8.85 10.50
CA SER A 54 -2.21 9.97 9.74
C SER A 54 -1.11 10.75 9.01
N HIS A 55 -1.42 11.28 7.83
CA HIS A 55 -0.51 12.15 7.10
C HIS A 55 -1.28 13.16 6.25
N GLU A 56 -0.87 14.43 6.25
CA GLU A 56 -1.55 15.53 5.56
C GLU A 56 -1.62 15.37 4.04
N ALA A 57 -0.62 14.68 3.46
CA ALA A 57 -0.58 14.40 2.03
C ALA A 57 -1.69 13.45 1.55
N ILE A 58 -2.44 12.78 2.44
CA ILE A 58 -3.44 11.79 2.08
C ILE A 58 -4.81 12.47 1.98
N HIS A 59 -5.41 12.48 0.79
CA HIS A 59 -6.76 12.99 0.61
C HIS A 59 -7.77 12.08 1.32
N THR A 60 -8.68 12.69 2.07
CA THR A 60 -9.75 12.01 2.79
C THR A 60 -11.03 11.89 1.97
N GLY A 61 -11.83 10.86 2.24
CA GLY A 61 -13.13 10.65 1.62
C GLY A 61 -13.05 10.13 0.17
N PRO A 62 -14.08 10.38 -0.66
CA PRO A 62 -14.04 10.02 -2.07
C PRO A 62 -13.07 10.97 -2.79
N GLY A 63 -11.92 10.44 -3.20
CA GLY A 63 -10.87 11.21 -3.86
C GLY A 63 -9.75 10.32 -4.37
N THR A 64 -8.98 10.84 -5.32
CA THR A 64 -7.84 10.11 -5.88
C THR A 64 -6.59 10.34 -5.04
N ASN A 65 -5.92 9.25 -4.66
CA ASN A 65 -4.58 9.30 -4.08
C ASN A 65 -3.58 8.62 -5.04
N LYS A 66 -2.48 9.30 -5.37
CA LYS A 66 -1.36 8.71 -6.11
C LYS A 66 -0.42 8.06 -5.11
N VAL A 67 -0.13 6.78 -5.28
CA VAL A 67 0.76 6.04 -4.37
C VAL A 67 1.99 5.56 -5.13
N ALA A 68 3.15 5.71 -4.52
CA ALA A 68 4.39 5.14 -5.02
C ALA A 68 5.17 4.46 -3.89
N VAL A 69 5.84 3.37 -4.24
CA VAL A 69 6.77 2.64 -3.37
C VAL A 69 8.12 2.58 -4.07
N LYS A 70 9.17 3.05 -3.40
CA LYS A 70 10.56 2.89 -3.82
C LYS A 70 11.23 1.87 -2.91
N ALA A 71 11.55 0.69 -3.46
CA ALA A 71 12.20 -0.39 -2.72
C ALA A 71 13.61 -0.62 -3.28
N SER A 72 14.62 -0.02 -2.64
CA SER A 72 16.04 -0.11 -3.05
C SER A 72 16.85 -0.87 -2.02
N GLY A 73 17.32 -2.08 -2.38
CA GLY A 73 17.99 -2.96 -1.41
C GLY A 73 17.09 -3.22 -0.19
N THR A 74 17.52 -2.85 1.00
CA THR A 74 16.70 -2.94 2.23
C THR A 74 15.94 -1.65 2.54
N GLN A 75 16.18 -0.54 1.82
CA GLN A 75 15.48 0.72 2.05
C GLN A 75 14.13 0.72 1.33
N LEU A 76 13.07 0.92 2.10
CA LEU A 76 11.70 1.07 1.61
C LEU A 76 11.23 2.52 1.88
N THR A 77 10.84 3.24 0.84
CA THR A 77 10.33 4.61 0.92
C THR A 77 8.95 4.69 0.27
N PHE A 78 8.01 5.34 0.94
CA PHE A 78 6.60 5.38 0.57
C PHE A 78 6.17 6.82 0.33
N PHE A 79 5.41 7.01 -0.74
CA PHE A 79 4.92 8.32 -1.16
C PHE A 79 3.42 8.28 -1.38
N VAL A 80 2.74 9.34 -0.96
CA VAL A 80 1.35 9.61 -1.31
C VAL A 80 1.25 11.03 -1.87
N ASN A 81 0.59 11.19 -3.01
CA ASN A 81 0.43 12.46 -3.72
C ASN A 81 1.76 13.22 -3.94
N GLY A 82 2.84 12.46 -4.21
CA GLY A 82 4.18 12.99 -4.46
C GLY A 82 4.98 13.36 -3.19
N GLN A 83 4.38 13.28 -2.01
CA GLN A 83 5.05 13.56 -0.73
C GLN A 83 5.51 12.26 -0.07
N GLN A 84 6.73 12.25 0.48
CA GLN A 84 7.21 11.11 1.26
C GLN A 84 6.45 11.03 2.59
N VAL A 85 5.72 9.94 2.81
CA VAL A 85 4.94 9.74 4.06
C VAL A 85 5.67 8.86 5.07
N TYR A 86 6.58 7.99 4.59
CA TYR A 86 7.34 7.10 5.46
C TYR A 86 8.58 6.54 4.77
N GLN A 87 9.59 6.20 5.58
CA GLN A 87 10.78 5.47 5.16
C GLN A 87 11.19 4.48 6.26
N THR A 88 11.58 3.28 5.88
CA THR A 88 12.08 2.26 6.81
C THR A 88 13.09 1.32 6.16
N ILE A 89 13.85 0.58 6.97
CA ILE A 89 14.81 -0.43 6.53
C ILE A 89 14.25 -1.80 6.87
N ASP A 90 13.98 -2.62 5.85
CA ASP A 90 13.56 -4.01 6.01
C ASP A 90 14.07 -4.83 4.81
N GLY A 91 14.80 -5.92 5.11
CA GLY A 91 15.42 -6.79 4.11
C GLY A 91 14.81 -8.19 4.03
N SER A 92 13.64 -8.41 4.63
CA SER A 92 13.05 -9.76 4.70
C SER A 92 12.71 -10.34 3.32
N LEU A 93 12.30 -9.49 2.37
CA LEU A 93 12.14 -9.86 0.97
C LEU A 93 12.88 -8.83 0.12
N VAL A 94 13.62 -9.28 -0.90
CA VAL A 94 14.49 -8.41 -1.72
C VAL A 94 14.05 -8.25 -3.18
N GLY A 95 13.11 -9.08 -3.63
CA GLY A 95 12.60 -9.07 -5.00
C GLY A 95 11.31 -9.87 -5.12
N GLY A 96 10.64 -9.75 -6.26
CA GLY A 96 9.38 -10.44 -6.53
C GLY A 96 8.49 -9.61 -7.44
N GLN A 97 7.25 -10.03 -7.58
CA GLN A 97 6.24 -9.35 -8.40
C GLN A 97 5.68 -8.12 -7.67
N ILE A 98 4.95 -7.31 -8.43
CA ILE A 98 4.12 -6.21 -7.90
C ILE A 98 2.65 -6.55 -8.12
N GLY A 99 1.79 -6.02 -7.25
CA GLY A 99 0.37 -6.27 -7.33
C GLY A 99 -0.42 -5.15 -6.68
N VAL A 100 -1.71 -5.19 -6.91
CA VAL A 100 -2.66 -4.25 -6.33
C VAL A 100 -3.86 -5.02 -5.80
N GLY A 101 -4.49 -4.49 -4.78
CA GLY A 101 -5.69 -5.09 -4.27
C GLY A 101 -6.45 -4.14 -3.36
N CYS A 102 -7.56 -4.65 -2.86
CA CYS A 102 -8.39 -3.98 -1.89
C CYS A 102 -8.89 -5.01 -0.89
N GLY A 103 -9.04 -4.58 0.36
CA GLY A 103 -9.64 -5.40 1.41
C GLY A 103 -10.76 -4.61 2.08
N SER A 104 -11.80 -5.32 2.51
CA SER A 104 -12.82 -4.80 3.41
C SER A 104 -12.73 -5.49 4.77
N TYR A 105 -12.94 -4.74 5.85
CA TYR A 105 -13.11 -5.30 7.19
C TYR A 105 -14.61 -5.39 7.50
N ALA A 106 -15.09 -6.63 7.68
CA ALA A 106 -16.41 -7.03 8.16
C ALA A 106 -17.66 -6.64 7.32
N GLY A 107 -18.34 -7.66 6.79
CA GLY A 107 -19.80 -7.68 6.59
C GLY A 107 -20.40 -6.83 5.48
N ASN A 108 -19.65 -5.93 4.84
CA ASN A 108 -20.14 -5.15 3.69
C ASN A 108 -19.43 -5.61 2.40
N THR A 109 -20.23 -6.03 1.41
CA THR A 109 -19.77 -6.63 0.14
C THR A 109 -19.76 -5.64 -1.02
N ALA A 110 -20.29 -4.43 -0.85
CA ALA A 110 -20.29 -3.41 -1.90
C ALA A 110 -18.97 -2.61 -1.88
N LEU A 111 -17.99 -3.09 -2.62
CA LEU A 111 -16.64 -2.54 -2.70
C LEU A 111 -16.33 -2.09 -4.12
N HIS A 112 -16.16 -0.78 -4.33
CA HIS A 112 -15.64 -0.23 -5.59
C HIS A 112 -14.29 0.46 -5.35
N VAL A 113 -13.25 -0.08 -6.00
CA VAL A 113 -11.93 0.52 -6.10
C VAL A 113 -11.50 0.45 -7.55
N ALA A 114 -11.08 1.57 -8.11
CA ALA A 114 -10.43 1.63 -9.41
C ALA A 114 -8.94 1.91 -9.23
N PHE A 115 -8.12 1.33 -10.10
CA PHE A 115 -6.67 1.50 -10.14
C PHE A 115 -6.34 2.03 -11.53
N ASP A 116 -5.52 3.07 -11.62
CA ASP A 116 -5.11 3.64 -12.90
C ASP A 116 -3.62 4.04 -12.88
N ASN A 117 -3.03 4.24 -14.06
CA ASN A 117 -1.64 4.67 -14.26
C ASN A 117 -0.63 3.85 -13.43
N ILE A 118 -0.67 2.53 -13.59
CA ILE A 118 0.31 1.63 -12.98
C ILE A 118 1.59 1.67 -13.80
N GLU A 119 2.63 2.25 -13.21
CA GLU A 119 3.98 2.30 -13.78
C GLU A 119 4.93 1.50 -12.88
N VAL A 120 5.82 0.74 -13.51
CA VAL A 120 6.84 -0.06 -12.84
C VAL A 120 8.17 0.16 -13.54
N TRP A 121 9.19 0.50 -12.78
CA TRP A 121 10.55 0.64 -13.28
C TRP A 121 11.51 -0.10 -12.36
N SER A 122 12.55 -0.68 -12.95
CA SER A 122 13.67 -1.23 -12.20
C SER A 122 14.60 -0.07 -11.83
N LEU A 123 15.11 -0.06 -10.60
CA LEU A 123 16.16 0.89 -10.22
C LEU A 123 17.49 0.43 -10.85
N PRO A 124 18.34 1.36 -11.33
CA PRO A 124 19.65 1.04 -11.90
C PRO A 124 20.56 0.28 -10.94
#